data_AF-A0A7R9EM70-F1
#
_entry.id   AF-A0A7R9EM70-F1
#
_cell.length_a   1.000
_cell.length_b   1.000
_cell.length_c   1.000
_cell.angle_alpha   90.00
_cell.angle_beta   90.00
_cell.angle_gamma   90.00
#
_symmetry.space_group_name_H-M   'P 1'
#
loop_
_entity.id
_entity.type
_entity.pdbx_description
1 polymer ?
#
loop_
_entity_poly.entity_id
_entity_poly.type
_entity_poly.pdbx_seq_one_letter_code
_entity_poly.pdbx_strand_id
1 'polypeptide(L)'
;TNLTETSPQELYLGIYGVFGLGQGKFPKLSPYLLSRDSVIVPHFLSWAVIGSVLATLSISIGTINAARILHNGLLRNVLRLPQSTFDTTPTGRILNRFSSDINTLDVMFPMVLRFCIPHLYRLIATLCVISYSTPIFIVVIIPVSIIYYFIQRIYVATVRQVKRIESITRAPIFSHFEETITGWFIDKTGMLA
;
A
#
# COMPACT_ATOMS: atom_id res chain seq x y z
N THR A 1 -6.19 31.70 36.80
CA THR A 1 -4.98 30.89 37.07
C THR A 1 -5.33 29.41 37.12
N ASN A 2 -5.91 28.84 36.06
CA ASN A 2 -6.28 27.42 35.97
C ASN A 2 -6.04 26.91 34.55
N LEU A 3 -4.78 26.95 34.13
CA LEU A 3 -4.30 26.31 32.91
C LEU A 3 -2.94 25.73 33.29
N THR A 4 -2.77 24.39 33.17
CA THR A 4 -1.51 23.61 33.14
C THR A 4 -1.38 22.42 34.10
N GLU A 5 -2.45 21.70 34.44
CA GLU A 5 -2.29 20.30 34.88
C GLU A 5 -3.16 19.39 33.99
N THR A 6 -2.73 19.22 32.75
CA THR A 6 -3.18 18.08 31.95
C THR A 6 -2.68 16.81 32.64
N SER A 7 -3.60 16.01 33.17
CA SER A 7 -3.23 14.79 33.90
C SER A 7 -2.37 13.88 33.02
N PRO A 8 -1.32 13.22 33.55
CA PRO A 8 -0.42 12.36 32.77
C PRO A 8 -1.15 11.28 31.94
N GLN A 9 -2.35 10.91 32.37
CA GLN A 9 -3.23 9.94 31.71
C GLN A 9 -3.81 10.47 30.39
N GLU A 10 -4.16 11.76 30.30
CA GLU A 10 -4.65 12.39 29.08
C GLU A 10 -3.55 12.49 28.01
N LEU A 11 -2.32 12.80 28.44
CA LEU A 11 -1.15 12.82 27.55
C LEU A 11 -0.84 11.43 26.99
N TYR A 12 -0.94 10.41 27.85
CA TYR A 12 -0.89 9.01 27.45
C TYR A 12 -1.97 8.70 26.41
N LEU A 13 -3.23 9.02 26.70
CA LEU A 13 -4.35 8.73 25.82
C LEU A 13 -4.18 9.36 24.43
N GLY A 14 -3.68 10.61 24.37
CA GLY A 14 -3.36 11.28 23.10
C GLY A 14 -2.24 10.59 22.32
N ILE A 15 -1.17 10.16 23.00
CA ILE A 15 -0.04 9.44 22.40
C ILE A 15 -0.47 8.10 21.79
N TYR A 16 -1.24 7.30 22.52
CA TYR A 16 -1.75 6.01 22.01
C TYR A 16 -2.82 6.20 20.93
N GLY A 17 -3.59 7.30 21.00
CA GLY A 17 -4.56 7.71 19.99
C GLY A 17 -3.94 8.03 18.63
N VAL A 18 -2.75 8.66 18.59
CA VAL A 18 -1.99 8.93 17.35
C VAL A 18 -1.60 7.63 16.61
N PHE A 19 -1.43 6.54 17.34
CA PHE A 19 -1.10 5.22 16.79
C PHE A 19 -2.32 4.31 16.59
N GLY A 20 -3.53 4.82 16.81
CA GLY A 20 -4.77 4.07 16.63
C GLY A 20 -4.98 2.95 17.65
N LEU A 21 -4.20 2.92 18.74
CA LEU A 21 -4.37 1.98 19.83
C LEU A 21 -5.48 2.48 20.77
N GLY A 22 -6.73 2.26 20.38
CA GLY A 22 -7.91 2.24 21.25
C GLY A 22 -8.33 3.58 21.87
N GLN A 23 -9.44 4.14 21.39
CA GLN A 23 -10.19 5.28 22.00
C GLN A 23 -11.00 4.85 23.27
N GLY A 24 -10.68 3.71 23.87
CA GLY A 24 -11.42 3.15 25.00
C GLY A 24 -10.88 3.66 26.34
N LYS A 25 -11.76 3.84 27.35
CA LYS A 25 -11.37 4.12 28.74
C LYS A 25 -10.43 3.00 29.23
N PHE A 26 -9.13 3.27 29.27
CA PHE A 26 -8.15 2.33 29.80
C PHE A 26 -8.43 2.07 31.29
N PRO A 27 -8.30 0.82 31.78
CA PRO A 27 -8.39 0.54 33.21
C PRO A 27 -7.30 1.34 33.96
N LYS A 28 -7.62 1.85 35.15
CA LYS A 28 -6.69 2.64 35.98
C LYS A 28 -5.39 1.86 36.18
N LEU A 29 -4.32 2.28 35.50
CA LEU A 29 -3.00 1.67 35.60
C LEU A 29 -2.37 2.00 36.96
N SER A 30 -1.68 1.04 37.57
CA SER A 30 -0.98 1.24 38.86
C SER A 30 -0.02 2.44 38.77
N PRO A 31 0.08 3.30 39.81
CA PRO A 31 0.89 4.53 39.79
C PRO A 31 2.36 4.31 39.40
N TYR A 32 2.91 3.13 39.73
CA TYR A 32 4.30 2.76 39.43
C TYR A 32 4.55 2.51 37.93
N LEU A 33 3.58 1.97 37.20
CA LEU A 33 3.68 1.77 35.74
C LEU A 33 3.60 3.12 35.03
N LEU A 34 2.70 4.00 35.48
CA LEU A 34 2.52 5.34 34.92
C LEU A 34 3.77 6.23 35.08
N SER A 35 4.48 6.11 36.20
CA SER A 35 5.71 6.90 36.46
C SER A 35 6.92 6.40 35.69
N ARG A 36 7.00 5.10 35.35
CA ARG A 36 8.10 4.54 34.55
C ARG A 36 7.90 4.79 33.07
N ASP A 37 6.68 4.60 32.59
CA ASP A 37 6.39 4.67 31.17
C ASP A 37 6.40 6.14 30.69
N SER A 38 6.08 7.12 31.57
CA SER A 38 5.90 8.55 31.21
C SER A 38 7.10 9.26 30.60
N VAL A 39 8.32 8.76 30.84
CA VAL A 39 9.54 9.32 30.22
C VAL A 39 9.92 8.54 28.96
N ILE A 40 9.72 7.22 28.96
CA ILE A 40 10.25 6.33 27.93
C ILE A 40 9.34 6.32 26.70
N VAL A 41 8.03 6.16 26.90
CA VAL A 41 7.06 6.03 25.80
C VAL A 41 7.04 7.28 24.90
N PRO A 42 7.03 8.53 25.41
CA PRO A 42 7.02 9.71 24.56
C PRO A 42 8.31 9.89 23.74
N HIS A 43 9.47 9.52 24.29
CA HIS A 43 10.74 9.57 23.56
C HIS A 43 10.76 8.58 22.40
N PHE A 44 10.41 7.31 22.64
CA PHE A 44 10.27 6.30 21.58
C PHE A 44 9.24 6.70 20.51
N LEU A 45 8.14 7.32 20.93
CA LEU A 45 7.13 7.85 20.03
C LEU A 45 7.68 8.94 19.12
N SER A 46 8.46 9.85 19.69
CA SER A 46 9.05 10.98 18.97
C SER A 46 10.00 10.48 17.89
N TRP A 47 10.85 9.50 18.21
CA TRP A 47 11.69 8.81 17.24
C TRP A 47 10.89 8.05 16.17
N ALA A 48 9.78 7.42 16.54
CA ALA A 48 8.88 6.76 15.59
C ALA A 48 8.26 7.75 14.61
N VAL A 49 7.76 8.90 15.10
CA VAL A 49 7.18 9.94 14.23
C VAL A 49 8.23 10.47 13.27
N ILE A 50 9.44 10.78 13.75
CA ILE A 50 10.55 11.25 12.92
C ILE A 50 10.90 10.23 11.83
N GLY A 51 11.03 8.94 12.18
CA GLY A 51 11.34 7.91 11.19
C GLY A 51 10.22 7.70 10.17
N SER A 52 8.95 7.87 10.56
CA SER A 52 7.82 7.78 9.62
C SER A 52 7.81 8.94 8.60
N VAL A 53 8.19 10.14 9.04
CA VAL A 53 8.33 11.32 8.16
C VAL A 53 9.50 11.11 7.21
N LEU A 54 10.66 10.66 7.72
CA LEU A 54 11.82 10.33 6.90
C LEU A 54 11.50 9.26 5.86
N ALA A 55 10.83 8.17 6.24
CA ALA A 55 10.41 7.13 5.30
C ALA A 55 9.52 7.69 4.19
N THR A 56 8.57 8.56 4.53
CA THR A 56 7.66 9.19 3.55
C THR A 56 8.40 10.12 2.59
N LEU A 57 9.38 10.87 3.08
CA LEU A 57 10.26 11.72 2.25
C LEU A 57 11.14 10.86 1.33
N SER A 58 11.74 9.79 1.85
CA SER A 58 12.56 8.86 1.06
C SER A 58 11.77 8.21 -0.07
N ILE A 59 10.52 7.82 0.16
CA ILE A 59 9.62 7.28 -0.89
C ILE A 59 9.29 8.36 -1.92
N SER A 60 9.01 9.58 -1.48
CA SER A 60 8.65 10.67 -2.38
C SER A 60 9.80 10.98 -3.35
N ILE A 61 11.04 10.98 -2.87
CA ILE A 61 12.23 11.17 -3.71
C ILE A 61 12.52 9.91 -4.54
N GLY A 62 12.42 8.73 -3.92
CA GLY A 62 12.70 7.44 -4.54
C GLY A 62 11.77 7.11 -5.71
N THR A 63 10.47 7.43 -5.59
CA THR A 63 9.48 7.21 -6.65
C THR A 63 9.74 8.07 -7.88
N ILE A 64 10.11 9.34 -7.69
CA ILE A 64 10.49 10.24 -8.80
C ILE A 64 11.76 9.75 -9.50
N ASN A 65 12.77 9.33 -8.74
CA ASN A 65 14.00 8.78 -9.30
C ASN A 65 13.76 7.45 -10.03
N ALA A 66 12.93 6.56 -9.46
CA ALA A 66 12.57 5.30 -10.07
C ALA A 66 11.85 5.50 -11.42
N ALA A 67 10.89 6.42 -11.48
CA ALA A 67 10.17 6.75 -12.72
C ALA A 67 11.14 7.22 -13.82
N ARG A 68 12.11 8.08 -13.49
CA ARG A 68 13.14 8.54 -14.43
C ARG A 68 14.03 7.41 -14.94
N ILE A 69 14.49 6.53 -14.04
CA ILE A 69 15.34 5.39 -14.41
C ILE A 69 14.57 4.41 -15.31
N LEU A 70 13.32 4.12 -14.97
CA LEU A 70 12.46 3.21 -15.73
C LEU A 70 12.18 3.75 -17.13
N HIS A 71 11.79 5.03 -17.24
CA HIS A 71 11.54 5.68 -18.52
C HIS A 71 12.79 5.70 -19.41
N ASN A 72 13.95 6.09 -18.87
CA ASN A 72 15.20 6.12 -19.63
C ASN A 72 15.68 4.72 -20.04
N GLY A 73 15.52 3.73 -19.16
CA GLY A 73 15.87 2.33 -19.43
C GLY A 73 15.03 1.74 -20.55
N LEU A 74 13.70 1.94 -20.51
CA LEU A 74 12.81 1.48 -21.56
C LEU A 74 13.05 2.23 -22.89
N LEU A 75 13.21 3.56 -22.86
CA LEU A 75 13.50 4.33 -24.07
C LEU A 75 14.79 3.83 -24.74
N ARG A 76 15.86 3.61 -23.96
CA ARG A 76 17.11 3.06 -24.47
C ARG A 76 16.94 1.66 -25.08
N ASN A 77 16.10 0.83 -24.48
CA ASN A 77 15.85 -0.53 -24.98
C ASN A 77 15.02 -0.50 -26.27
N VAL A 78 14.01 0.37 -26.37
CA VAL A 78 13.20 0.53 -27.58
C VAL A 78 14.07 1.00 -28.76
N LEU A 79 14.97 1.95 -28.53
CA LEU A 79 15.89 2.45 -29.56
C LEU A 79 16.92 1.40 -30.04
N ARG A 80 17.10 0.31 -29.31
CA ARG A 80 18.03 -0.79 -29.65
C ARG A 80 17.33 -2.02 -30.23
N LEU A 81 16.01 -1.99 -30.40
CA LEU A 81 15.28 -3.10 -30.99
C LEU A 81 15.70 -3.28 -32.47
N PRO A 82 15.83 -4.52 -32.96
CA PRO A 82 16.17 -4.76 -34.36
C PRO A 82 15.03 -4.28 -35.27
N GLN A 83 15.40 -3.73 -36.43
CA GLN A 83 14.48 -3.18 -37.43
C GLN A 83 13.34 -4.15 -37.78
N SER A 84 13.61 -5.46 -37.82
CA SER A 84 12.63 -6.52 -38.09
C SER A 84 11.43 -6.54 -37.11
N THR A 85 11.61 -6.04 -35.89
CA THR A 85 10.54 -5.92 -34.89
C THR A 85 9.58 -4.78 -35.24
N PHE A 86 10.12 -3.69 -35.82
CA PHE A 86 9.33 -2.55 -36.29
C PHE A 86 8.59 -2.86 -37.59
N ASP A 87 9.09 -3.80 -38.39
CA ASP A 87 8.44 -4.24 -39.63
C ASP A 87 7.28 -5.22 -39.36
N THR A 88 7.38 -6.02 -38.29
CA THR A 88 6.37 -7.05 -37.94
C THR A 88 5.29 -6.55 -36.97
N THR A 89 5.58 -5.52 -36.17
CA THR A 89 4.59 -4.88 -35.30
C THR A 89 4.52 -3.38 -35.56
N PRO A 90 3.32 -2.82 -35.82
CA PRO A 90 3.19 -1.39 -36.09
C PRO A 90 3.70 -0.59 -34.89
N THR A 91 4.56 0.39 -35.13
CA THR A 91 5.18 1.25 -34.10
C THR A 91 4.17 1.82 -33.10
N GLY A 92 2.94 2.10 -33.57
CA GLY A 92 1.83 2.55 -32.72
C GLY A 92 1.39 1.55 -31.65
N ARG A 93 1.46 0.22 -31.90
CA ARG A 93 1.11 -0.81 -30.91
C ARG A 93 2.18 -0.93 -29.82
N ILE A 94 3.45 -0.81 -30.19
CA ILE A 94 4.57 -0.78 -29.23
C ILE A 94 4.44 0.46 -28.34
N LEU A 95 4.21 1.63 -28.94
CA LEU A 95 4.07 2.89 -28.19
C LEU A 95 2.83 2.89 -27.29
N ASN A 96 1.69 2.38 -27.75
CA ASN A 96 0.47 2.29 -26.95
C ASN A 96 0.64 1.37 -25.74
N ARG A 97 1.31 0.22 -25.93
CA ARG A 97 1.60 -0.71 -24.84
C ARG A 97 2.61 -0.13 -23.85
N PHE A 98 3.69 0.48 -24.35
CA PHE A 98 4.68 1.18 -23.53
C PHE A 98 4.05 2.31 -22.69
N SER A 99 3.22 3.15 -23.32
CA SER A 99 2.54 4.25 -22.64
C SER A 99 1.56 3.76 -21.57
N SER A 100 0.78 2.71 -21.88
CA SER A 100 -0.15 2.11 -20.93
C SER A 100 0.55 1.42 -19.74
N ASP A 101 1.62 0.66 -20.01
CA ASP A 101 2.39 -0.05 -18.98
C ASP A 101 3.13 0.95 -18.07
N ILE A 102 3.76 1.99 -18.63
CA ILE A 102 4.39 3.06 -17.85
C ILE A 102 3.36 3.81 -17.02
N ASN A 103 2.23 4.20 -17.61
CA ASN A 103 1.20 4.92 -16.85
C ASN A 103 0.67 4.08 -15.68
N THR A 104 0.51 2.77 -15.88
CA THR A 104 0.09 1.86 -14.80
C THR A 104 1.16 1.77 -13.71
N LEU A 105 2.43 1.64 -14.07
CA LEU A 105 3.53 1.60 -13.11
C LEU A 105 3.68 2.94 -12.37
N ASP A 106 3.68 4.06 -13.07
CA ASP A 106 3.90 5.40 -12.49
C ASP A 106 2.76 5.85 -11.57
N VAL A 107 1.53 5.38 -11.80
CA VAL A 107 0.39 5.73 -10.94
C VAL A 107 0.21 4.73 -9.79
N MET A 108 0.16 3.43 -10.10
CA MET A 108 -0.18 2.41 -9.11
C MET A 108 0.99 2.07 -8.19
N PHE A 109 2.22 2.04 -8.70
CA PHE A 109 3.38 1.61 -7.90
C PHE A 109 3.71 2.61 -6.78
N PRO A 110 3.82 3.93 -7.02
CA PRO A 110 4.01 4.90 -5.95
C PRO A 110 2.83 4.93 -4.98
N MET A 111 1.60 4.74 -5.47
CA MET A 111 0.42 4.68 -4.60
C MET A 111 0.54 3.54 -3.59
N VAL A 112 0.87 2.32 -4.05
CA VAL A 112 1.05 1.18 -3.15
C VAL A 112 2.22 1.39 -2.19
N LEU A 113 3.36 1.93 -2.65
CA LEU A 113 4.52 2.19 -1.79
C LEU A 113 4.25 3.25 -0.72
N ARG A 114 3.50 4.30 -1.06
CA ARG A 114 3.09 5.37 -0.13
C ARG A 114 2.26 4.85 1.04
N PHE A 115 1.52 3.75 0.85
CA PHE A 115 0.83 3.08 1.94
C PHE A 115 1.70 2.01 2.60
N CYS A 116 2.29 1.10 1.82
CA CYS A 116 2.98 -0.07 2.35
C CYS A 116 4.13 0.29 3.32
N ILE A 117 5.03 1.20 2.92
CA ILE A 117 6.24 1.47 3.71
C ILE A 117 5.93 2.20 5.03
N PRO A 118 5.12 3.29 5.08
CA PRO A 118 4.76 3.90 6.35
C PRO A 118 3.95 2.97 7.26
N HIS A 119 3.12 2.09 6.70
CA HIS A 119 2.38 1.09 7.50
C HIS A 119 3.31 0.03 8.09
N LEU A 120 4.26 -0.50 7.31
CA LEU A 120 5.28 -1.42 7.81
C LEU A 120 6.12 -0.78 8.91
N TYR A 121 6.55 0.46 8.70
CA TYR A 121 7.30 1.21 9.71
C TYR A 121 6.50 1.38 11.01
N ARG A 122 5.25 1.83 10.90
CA ARG A 122 4.35 1.99 12.07
C ARG A 122 4.13 0.67 12.79
N LEU A 123 3.89 -0.41 12.05
CA LEU A 123 3.70 -1.75 12.62
C LEU A 123 4.92 -2.15 13.46
N ILE A 124 6.14 -2.04 12.89
CA ILE A 124 7.38 -2.38 13.61
C ILE A 124 7.57 -1.48 14.83
N ALA A 125 7.38 -0.16 14.68
CA ALA A 125 7.52 0.78 15.78
C ALA A 125 6.56 0.48 16.94
N THR A 126 5.29 0.21 16.63
CA THR A 126 4.28 -0.17 17.62
C THR A 126 4.62 -1.49 18.32
N LEU A 127 5.06 -2.50 17.56
CA LEU A 127 5.46 -3.78 18.14
C LEU A 127 6.66 -3.64 19.09
N CYS A 128 7.65 -2.80 18.75
CA CYS A 128 8.79 -2.50 19.61
C CYS A 128 8.37 -1.81 20.92
N VAL A 129 7.48 -0.81 20.85
CA VAL A 129 6.99 -0.08 22.03
C VAL A 129 6.22 -1.01 22.98
N ILE A 130 5.32 -1.84 22.45
CA ILE A 130 4.54 -2.78 23.27
C ILE A 130 5.44 -3.84 23.89
N SER A 131 6.40 -4.37 23.13
CA SER A 131 7.34 -5.39 23.62
C SER A 131 8.24 -4.86 24.74
N TYR A 132 8.65 -3.58 24.66
CA TYR A 132 9.44 -2.93 25.70
C TYR A 132 8.61 -2.64 26.96
N SER A 133 7.38 -2.16 26.80
CA SER A 133 6.48 -1.88 27.93
C SER A 133 6.07 -3.16 28.67
N THR A 134 5.74 -4.22 27.91
CA THR A 134 5.28 -5.51 28.43
C THR A 134 6.04 -6.68 27.80
N PRO A 135 7.18 -7.12 28.37
CA PRO A 135 8.00 -8.18 27.77
C PRO A 135 7.27 -9.54 27.67
N ILE A 136 6.30 -9.79 28.56
CA ILE A 136 5.44 -10.99 28.50
C ILE A 136 4.62 -11.08 27.21
N PHE A 137 4.32 -9.95 26.56
CA PHE A 137 3.57 -9.89 25.31
C PHE A 137 4.28 -10.60 24.15
N ILE A 138 5.62 -10.68 24.19
CA ILE A 138 6.43 -11.38 23.18
C ILE A 138 6.08 -12.88 23.13
N VAL A 139 5.75 -13.48 24.27
CA VAL A 139 5.35 -14.90 24.29
C VAL A 139 4.04 -15.11 23.54
N VAL A 140 3.12 -14.14 23.58
CA VAL A 140 1.83 -14.19 22.87
C VAL A 140 1.98 -13.86 21.38
N ILE A 141 2.92 -12.99 21.01
CA ILE A 141 3.08 -12.59 19.61
C ILE A 141 3.61 -13.71 18.72
N ILE A 142 4.41 -14.63 19.27
CA ILE A 142 4.98 -15.76 18.53
C ILE A 142 3.88 -16.67 17.95
N PRO A 143 2.97 -17.26 18.75
CA PRO A 143 1.92 -18.11 18.20
C PRO A 143 0.95 -17.34 17.28
N VAL A 144 0.64 -16.08 17.59
CA VAL A 144 -0.21 -15.24 16.73
C VAL A 144 0.45 -15.01 15.37
N SER A 145 1.75 -14.73 15.33
CA SER A 145 2.49 -14.51 14.08
C SER A 145 2.54 -15.77 13.21
N ILE A 146 2.66 -16.95 13.82
CA ILE A 146 2.62 -18.24 13.12
C ILE A 146 1.24 -18.44 12.45
N ILE A 147 0.15 -18.25 13.20
CA ILE A 147 -1.22 -18.36 12.66
C ILE A 147 -1.43 -17.34 11.54
N TYR A 148 -1.02 -16.09 11.76
CA TYR A 148 -1.13 -15.02 10.78
C TYR A 148 -0.38 -15.36 9.49
N TYR A 149 0.83 -15.94 9.58
CA TYR A 149 1.60 -16.37 8.42
C TYR A 149 0.85 -17.43 7.58
N PHE A 150 0.23 -18.42 8.22
CA PHE A 150 -0.57 -19.43 7.51
C PHE A 150 -1.78 -18.82 6.81
N ILE A 151 -2.53 -17.96 7.52
CA ILE A 151 -3.69 -17.26 6.97
C ILE A 151 -3.27 -16.37 5.80
N GLN A 152 -2.19 -15.59 5.96
CA GLN A 152 -1.67 -14.70 4.92
C GLN A 152 -1.28 -15.48 3.66
N ARG A 153 -0.67 -16.66 3.81
CA ARG A 153 -0.30 -17.52 2.68
C ARG A 153 -1.52 -17.97 1.88
N ILE A 154 -2.57 -18.42 2.56
CA ILE A 154 -3.82 -18.85 1.92
C ILE A 154 -4.52 -17.65 1.28
N TYR A 155 -4.64 -16.54 2.01
CA TYR A 155 -5.27 -15.30 1.54
C TYR A 155 -4.63 -14.78 0.25
N VAL A 156 -3.28 -14.74 0.18
CA VAL A 156 -2.57 -14.28 -1.02
C VAL A 156 -2.84 -15.20 -2.21
N ALA A 157 -2.92 -16.51 -2.00
CA ALA A 157 -3.26 -17.46 -3.07
C ALA A 157 -4.69 -17.22 -3.58
N THR A 158 -5.66 -17.08 -2.67
CA THR A 158 -7.06 -16.83 -3.00
C THR A 158 -7.25 -15.49 -3.72
N VAL A 159 -6.64 -14.40 -3.24
CA VAL A 159 -6.75 -13.08 -3.89
C VAL A 159 -6.19 -13.11 -5.32
N ARG A 160 -5.09 -13.81 -5.56
CA ARG A 160 -4.55 -13.97 -6.93
C ARG A 160 -5.53 -14.71 -7.84
N GLN A 161 -6.18 -15.76 -7.33
CA GLN A 161 -7.19 -16.51 -8.08
C GLN A 161 -8.42 -15.66 -8.37
N VAL A 162 -8.94 -14.92 -7.38
CA VAL A 162 -10.09 -14.02 -7.55
C VAL A 162 -9.79 -12.94 -8.60
N LYS A 163 -8.62 -12.28 -8.52
CA LYS A 163 -8.20 -11.29 -9.52
C LYS A 163 -8.11 -11.88 -10.94
N ARG A 164 -7.65 -13.14 -11.05
CA ARG A 164 -7.64 -13.84 -12.34
C ARG A 164 -9.06 -14.09 -12.85
N ILE A 165 -9.97 -14.53 -12.00
CA ILE A 165 -11.37 -14.75 -12.37
C ILE A 165 -12.00 -13.44 -12.84
N GLU A 166 -11.85 -12.36 -12.08
CA GLU A 166 -12.35 -11.02 -12.44
C GLU A 166 -11.82 -10.53 -13.80
N SER A 167 -10.53 -10.78 -14.07
CA SER A 167 -9.93 -10.43 -15.36
C SER A 167 -10.49 -11.26 -16.51
N ILE A 168 -10.80 -12.55 -16.29
CA ILE A 168 -11.31 -13.46 -17.33
C ILE A 168 -12.79 -13.21 -17.60
N THR A 169 -13.60 -12.88 -16.58
CA THR A 169 -15.05 -12.62 -16.76
C THR A 169 -15.35 -11.26 -17.38
N ARG A 170 -14.48 -10.25 -17.21
CA ARG A 170 -14.70 -8.93 -17.84
C ARG A 170 -14.54 -8.94 -19.36
N ALA A 171 -13.56 -9.66 -19.90
CA ALA A 171 -13.28 -9.69 -21.34
C ALA A 171 -14.46 -10.14 -22.24
N PRO A 172 -15.16 -11.27 -21.96
CA PRO A 172 -16.25 -11.73 -22.81
C PRO A 172 -17.49 -10.84 -22.74
N ILE A 173 -17.75 -10.15 -21.62
CA ILE A 173 -18.86 -9.21 -21.51
C ILE A 173 -18.66 -8.05 -22.50
N PHE A 174 -17.46 -7.46 -22.54
CA PHE A 174 -17.15 -6.40 -23.51
C PHE A 174 -17.26 -6.89 -24.96
N SER A 175 -16.77 -8.10 -25.26
CA SER A 175 -16.89 -8.71 -26.60
C SER A 175 -18.35 -8.90 -27.01
N HIS A 176 -19.20 -9.38 -26.10
CA HIS A 176 -20.61 -9.64 -26.39
C HIS A 176 -21.42 -8.34 -26.56
N PHE A 177 -21.08 -7.29 -25.81
CA PHE A 177 -21.63 -5.94 -26.03
C PHE A 177 -21.22 -5.39 -27.39
N GLU A 178 -19.95 -5.56 -27.79
CA GLU A 178 -19.46 -5.11 -29.10
C GLU A 178 -20.19 -5.82 -30.24
N GLU A 179 -20.32 -7.15 -30.18
CA GLU A 179 -21.09 -7.94 -31.15
C GLU A 179 -22.56 -7.51 -31.25
N THR A 180 -23.19 -7.19 -30.12
CA THR A 180 -24.61 -6.73 -30.12
C THR A 180 -24.74 -5.37 -30.79
N ILE A 181 -23.82 -4.45 -30.49
CA ILE A 181 -23.82 -3.11 -31.11
C ILE A 181 -23.56 -3.22 -32.61
N THR A 182 -22.54 -3.99 -33.02
CA THR A 182 -22.23 -4.20 -34.44
C THR A 182 -23.38 -4.90 -35.17
N GLY A 183 -23.99 -5.93 -34.56
CA GLY A 183 -25.14 -6.63 -35.11
C GLY A 183 -26.35 -5.72 -35.32
N TRP A 184 -26.65 -4.84 -34.36
CA TRP A 184 -27.72 -3.85 -34.50
C TRP A 184 -27.44 -2.84 -35.62
N PHE A 185 -26.19 -2.37 -35.74
CA PHE A 185 -25.82 -1.45 -36.82
C PHE A 185 -25.97 -2.09 -38.21
N ILE A 186 -25.58 -3.35 -38.37
CA ILE A 186 -25.69 -4.10 -39.63
C ILE A 186 -27.16 -4.32 -39.99
N ASP A 187 -27.99 -4.76 -39.05
CA ASP A 187 -29.42 -4.99 -39.28
C ASP A 187 -30.14 -3.69 -39.70
N LYS A 188 -29.84 -2.59 -39.00
CA LYS A 188 -30.45 -1.27 -39.28
C LYS A 188 -29.99 -0.66 -40.60
N THR A 189 -28.75 -0.91 -41.03
CA THR A 189 -28.26 -0.44 -42.35
C THR A 189 -28.73 -1.33 -43.49
N GLY A 190 -28.89 -2.63 -43.26
CA GLY A 190 -29.51 -3.56 -44.21
C GLY A 190 -31.00 -3.31 -44.46
N MET A 191 -31.72 -2.77 -43.48
CA MET A 191 -33.12 -2.34 -43.63
C MET A 191 -33.32 -1.02 -44.40
N LEU A 192 -32.25 -0.24 -44.59
CA LEU A 192 -32.28 1.07 -45.25
C LEU A 192 -31.76 1.03 -46.70
N ALA A 193 -31.37 -0.15 -47.20
CA ALA A 193 -30.96 -0.41 -48.58
C ALA A 193 -32.05 -1.20 -49.32
#